data_AF-A0A409YL97-F1
#
_entry.id   AF-A0A409YL97-F1
#
_cell.length_a   1.000
_cell.length_b   1.000
_cell.length_c   1.000
_cell.angle_alpha   90.00
_cell.angle_beta   90.00
_cell.angle_gamma   90.00
#
_symmetry.space_group_name_H-M   'P 1'
#
loop_
_entity.id
_entity.type
_entity.pdbx_description
1 polymer ?
#
loop_
_entity_poly.entity_id
_entity_poly.type
_entity_poly.pdbx_seq_one_letter_code
_entity_poly.pdbx_strand_id
1 'polypeptide(L)'
;MEAQLLSAQRAATAMTNVTEKIIGADAARSVTFALMALTVYEYFITLDEERELFWTGPFSVSHALFFFNRYFPPIVVMCKGAVQITFLLSIIGIGAIKAILLIRVWFLFPGNKAVRSFLVLAFLTSLVTTFILLYDSVNRVQILTPLKGDTSRIIGCRTKRPPQFWRIYLPTLILHTCLYVMTVYQALSDAETRKRKELCKCLLRDGGMFYFIVMCSVGFTSIGSFLVGSPRINIPAIFSPIVLSTTSLATTRIMFSLRATTNNVGNDFEVMSLQVPQSHAGMNKRRDSTDSIWGTNTIFQADEEKGSTG
;
A
#
# COMPACT_ATOMS: atom_id res chain seq x y z
N MET A 1 35.41 -36.80 -29.32
CA MET A 1 35.40 -35.34 -29.55
C MET A 1 34.05 -34.73 -29.15
N GLU A 2 32.91 -35.23 -29.65
CA GLU A 2 31.57 -34.72 -29.32
C GLU A 2 31.22 -34.72 -27.83
N ALA A 3 31.58 -35.78 -27.09
CA ALA A 3 31.32 -35.87 -25.65
C ALA A 3 32.05 -34.76 -24.85
N GLN A 4 33.25 -34.38 -25.28
CA GLN A 4 34.00 -33.29 -24.64
C GLN A 4 33.40 -31.92 -24.98
N LEU A 5 32.98 -31.72 -26.22
CA LEU A 5 32.28 -30.49 -26.65
C LEU A 5 30.97 -30.30 -25.85
N LEU A 6 30.18 -31.37 -25.69
CA LEU A 6 28.96 -31.36 -24.89
C LEU A 6 29.24 -31.08 -23.41
N SER A 7 30.32 -31.62 -22.85
CA SER A 7 30.70 -31.35 -21.46
C SER A 7 31.13 -29.89 -21.24
N ALA A 8 31.90 -29.32 -22.19
CA ALA A 8 32.32 -27.92 -22.16
C ALA A 8 31.13 -26.97 -22.31
N GLN A 9 30.19 -27.29 -23.21
CA GLN A 9 28.98 -26.51 -23.40
C GLN A 9 28.09 -26.54 -22.16
N ARG A 10 27.92 -27.69 -21.51
CA ARG A 10 27.20 -27.80 -20.23
C ARG A 10 27.87 -26.98 -19.12
N ALA A 11 29.20 -26.99 -19.04
CA ALA A 11 29.94 -26.19 -18.07
C ALA A 11 29.77 -24.69 -18.32
N ALA A 12 29.85 -24.24 -19.58
CA ALA A 12 29.62 -22.84 -19.95
C ALA A 12 28.18 -22.39 -19.63
N THR A 13 27.16 -23.20 -19.96
CA THR A 13 25.77 -22.91 -19.61
C THR A 13 25.51 -22.92 -18.10
N ALA A 14 26.20 -23.79 -17.35
CA ALA A 14 26.11 -23.78 -15.88
C ALA A 14 26.71 -22.50 -15.30
N MET A 15 27.86 -22.07 -15.80
CA MET A 15 28.55 -20.86 -15.34
C MET A 15 27.74 -19.59 -15.64
N THR A 16 27.19 -19.44 -16.85
CA THR A 16 26.34 -18.29 -17.19
C THR A 16 25.12 -18.24 -16.27
N ASN A 17 24.43 -19.36 -16.06
CA ASN A 17 23.28 -19.45 -15.16
C ASN A 17 23.59 -19.04 -13.71
N VAL A 18 24.79 -19.34 -13.21
CA VAL A 18 25.23 -18.92 -11.87
C VAL A 18 25.47 -17.41 -11.84
N THR A 19 26.19 -16.87 -12.81
CA THR A 19 26.47 -15.43 -12.92
C THR A 19 25.18 -14.61 -12.99
N GLU A 20 24.19 -15.05 -13.77
CA GLU A 20 22.91 -14.34 -13.88
C GLU A 20 22.13 -14.30 -12.56
N LYS A 21 22.21 -15.36 -11.75
CA LYS A 21 21.57 -15.40 -10.43
C LYS A 21 22.24 -14.44 -9.45
N ILE A 22 23.57 -14.34 -9.49
CA ILE A 22 24.35 -13.41 -8.66
C ILE A 22 23.98 -11.97 -9.04
N ILE A 23 23.99 -11.64 -10.33
CA ILE A 23 23.59 -10.32 -10.83
C ILE A 23 22.16 -9.97 -10.38
N GLY A 24 21.23 -10.91 -10.50
CA GLY A 24 19.85 -10.71 -10.05
C GLY A 24 19.74 -10.46 -8.54
N ALA A 25 20.53 -11.16 -7.73
CA ALA A 25 20.57 -10.96 -6.28
C ALA A 25 21.15 -9.59 -5.90
N ASP A 26 22.23 -9.17 -6.56
CA ASP A 26 22.85 -7.85 -6.36
C ASP A 26 21.91 -6.71 -6.79
N ALA A 27 21.16 -6.91 -7.88
CA ALA A 27 20.11 -5.99 -8.31
C ALA A 27 19.00 -5.88 -7.24
N ALA A 28 18.52 -7.00 -6.70
CA ALA A 28 17.50 -7.02 -5.66
C ALA A 28 17.94 -6.24 -4.42
N ARG A 29 19.20 -6.42 -4.01
CA ARG A 29 19.81 -5.72 -2.88
C ARG A 29 19.94 -4.22 -3.13
N SER A 30 20.44 -3.84 -4.30
CA SER A 30 20.56 -2.43 -4.70
C SER A 30 19.21 -1.72 -4.71
N VAL A 31 18.18 -2.35 -5.27
CA VAL A 31 16.80 -1.83 -5.26
C VAL A 31 16.27 -1.70 -3.84
N THR A 32 16.54 -2.67 -2.97
CA THR A 32 16.13 -2.63 -1.56
C THR A 32 16.74 -1.42 -0.83
N PHE A 33 18.03 -1.15 -1.02
CA PHE A 33 18.67 0.03 -0.44
C PHE A 33 18.14 1.34 -1.03
N ALA A 34 17.94 1.40 -2.34
CA ALA A 34 17.39 2.58 -3.00
C ALA A 34 15.98 2.90 -2.47
N LEU A 35 15.12 1.89 -2.32
CA LEU A 35 13.76 2.06 -1.78
C LEU A 35 13.77 2.41 -0.30
N MET A 36 14.66 1.83 0.49
CA MET A 36 14.84 2.21 1.89
C MET A 36 15.25 3.69 2.00
N ALA A 37 16.27 4.10 1.23
CA ALA A 37 16.73 5.48 1.20
C ALA A 37 15.60 6.42 0.77
N LEU A 38 14.81 6.04 -0.24
CA LEU A 38 13.65 6.80 -0.67
C LEU A 38 12.58 6.90 0.42
N THR A 39 12.27 5.81 1.13
CA THR A 39 11.31 5.83 2.24
C THR A 39 11.78 6.71 3.39
N VAL A 40 13.06 6.66 3.74
CA VAL A 40 13.64 7.50 4.78
C VAL A 40 13.68 8.98 4.34
N TYR A 41 14.02 9.25 3.08
CA TYR A 41 13.99 10.60 2.53
C TYR A 41 12.57 11.19 2.60
N GLU A 42 11.58 10.44 2.13
CA GLU A 42 10.16 10.80 2.20
C GLU A 42 9.69 11.06 3.63
N TYR A 43 10.19 10.29 4.60
CA TYR A 43 9.91 10.49 6.01
C TYR A 43 10.35 11.88 6.48
N PHE A 44 11.59 12.26 6.20
CA PHE A 44 12.14 13.55 6.63
C PHE A 44 11.43 14.73 6.01
N ILE A 45 11.17 14.71 4.71
CA ILE A 45 10.55 15.86 4.03
C ILE A 45 9.05 16.03 4.32
N THR A 46 8.41 15.03 4.92
CA THR A 46 6.99 15.09 5.30
C THR A 46 6.77 15.14 6.81
N LEU A 47 7.83 15.33 7.59
CA LEU A 47 7.74 15.31 9.05
C LEU A 47 6.94 16.51 9.59
N ASP A 48 7.06 17.67 8.93
CA ASP A 48 6.29 18.87 9.30
C ASP A 48 4.79 18.67 9.05
N GLU A 49 4.43 18.19 7.86
CA GLU A 49 3.04 17.84 7.50
C GLU A 49 2.47 16.75 8.43
N GLU A 50 3.30 15.76 8.79
CA GLU A 50 2.92 14.69 9.71
C GLU A 50 2.54 15.25 11.09
N ARG A 51 3.39 16.10 11.65
CA ARG A 51 3.16 16.75 12.94
C ARG A 51 1.85 17.53 12.92
N GLU A 52 1.63 18.33 11.89
CA GLU A 52 0.46 19.21 11.80
C GLU A 52 -0.84 18.45 11.57
N LEU A 53 -0.85 17.47 10.66
CA LEU A 53 -2.09 16.82 10.21
C LEU A 53 -2.53 15.61 11.05
N PHE A 54 -1.59 14.95 11.75
CA PHE A 54 -1.89 13.71 12.49
C PHE A 54 -1.60 13.80 13.99
N TRP A 55 -0.73 14.70 14.46
CA TRP A 55 -0.35 14.72 15.88
C TRP A 55 -0.99 15.85 16.70
N THR A 56 -1.73 16.75 16.07
CA THR A 56 -2.41 17.87 16.75
C THR A 56 -3.82 17.51 17.26
N GLY A 57 -4.40 16.40 16.82
CA GLY A 57 -5.78 16.01 17.11
C GLY A 57 -5.93 14.74 17.96
N PRO A 58 -7.17 14.37 18.35
CA PRO A 58 -7.44 13.15 19.09
C PRO A 58 -7.16 11.89 18.25
N PHE A 59 -6.65 10.86 18.91
CA PHE A 59 -6.28 9.62 18.25
C PHE A 59 -7.51 8.92 17.65
N SER A 60 -7.41 8.49 16.39
CA SER A 60 -8.49 7.79 15.67
C SER A 60 -7.93 6.62 14.86
N VAL A 61 -8.81 5.73 14.37
CA VAL A 61 -8.42 4.54 13.59
C VAL A 61 -7.49 4.87 12.42
N SER A 62 -7.69 6.04 11.82
CA SER A 62 -6.84 6.53 10.75
C SER A 62 -5.41 6.82 11.13
N HIS A 63 -5.17 7.28 12.36
CA HIS A 63 -3.83 7.54 12.89
C HIS A 63 -3.09 6.22 13.05
N ALA A 64 -3.77 5.19 13.54
CA ALA A 64 -3.21 3.85 13.62
C ALA A 64 -2.89 3.27 12.23
N LEU A 65 -3.80 3.41 11.26
CA LEU A 65 -3.57 2.95 9.88
C LEU A 65 -2.43 3.71 9.19
N PHE A 66 -2.34 5.03 9.42
CA PHE A 66 -1.25 5.85 8.92
C PHE A 66 0.09 5.42 9.53
N PHE A 67 0.16 5.27 10.85
CA PHE A 67 1.35 4.85 11.56
C PHE A 67 1.81 3.47 11.08
N PHE A 68 0.88 2.53 10.97
CA PHE A 68 1.17 1.21 10.42
C PHE A 68 1.71 1.32 8.98
N ASN A 69 1.02 2.03 8.08
CA ASN A 69 1.45 2.18 6.70
C ASN A 69 2.84 2.81 6.56
N ARG A 70 3.15 3.82 7.37
CA ARG A 70 4.37 4.64 7.27
C ARG A 70 5.59 3.96 7.90
N TYR A 71 5.44 3.39 9.10
CA TYR A 71 6.57 2.84 9.86
C TYR A 71 6.79 1.35 9.64
N PHE A 72 5.77 0.60 9.24
CA PHE A 72 5.91 -0.85 9.08
C PHE A 72 6.89 -1.25 7.96
N PRO A 73 6.84 -0.69 6.73
CA PRO A 73 7.77 -1.06 5.66
C PRO A 73 9.26 -0.94 5.99
N PRO A 74 9.76 0.20 6.54
CA PRO A 74 11.18 0.28 6.90
C PRO A 74 11.55 -0.71 8.01
N ILE A 75 10.66 -0.98 8.97
CA ILE A 75 10.88 -2.01 10.00
C ILE A 75 11.05 -3.40 9.35
N VAL A 76 10.22 -3.75 8.37
CA VAL A 76 10.32 -5.03 7.65
C VAL A 76 11.66 -5.17 6.93
N VAL A 77 12.15 -4.10 6.28
CA VAL A 77 13.41 -4.14 5.55
C VAL A 77 14.63 -4.13 6.49
N MET A 78 14.55 -3.47 7.65
CA MET A 78 15.61 -3.50 8.68
C MET A 78 15.63 -4.83 9.45
N CYS A 79 14.56 -5.62 9.40
CA CYS A 79 14.47 -6.90 10.07
C CYS A 79 15.42 -7.92 9.40
N LYS A 80 16.59 -8.14 10.02
CA LYS A 80 17.56 -9.19 9.65
C LYS A 80 17.11 -10.61 10.05
N GLY A 81 15.81 -10.82 10.27
CA GLY A 81 15.23 -12.09 10.68
C GLY A 81 15.32 -13.16 9.59
N ALA A 82 14.84 -14.37 9.91
CA ALA A 82 14.72 -15.43 8.93
C ALA A 82 13.92 -14.94 7.71
N VAL A 83 14.36 -15.31 6.50
CA VAL A 83 13.71 -14.92 5.22
C VAL A 83 12.19 -15.18 5.24
N GLN A 84 11.75 -16.25 5.88
CA GLN A 84 10.33 -16.58 6.07
C GLN A 84 9.56 -15.51 6.87
N ILE A 85 10.17 -14.96 7.93
CA ILE A 85 9.59 -13.89 8.73
C ILE A 85 9.46 -12.62 7.89
N THR A 86 10.50 -12.25 7.14
CA THR A 86 10.46 -11.07 6.26
C THR A 86 9.36 -11.20 5.19
N PHE A 87 9.17 -12.38 4.60
CA PHE A 87 8.08 -12.64 3.67
C PHE A 87 6.71 -12.51 4.35
N LEU A 88 6.54 -13.11 5.53
CA LEU A 88 5.28 -13.03 6.28
C LEU A 88 4.94 -11.58 6.64
N LEU A 89 5.90 -10.83 7.18
CA LEU A 89 5.74 -9.42 7.50
C LEU A 89 5.40 -8.61 6.25
N SER A 90 6.10 -8.84 5.12
CA SER A 90 5.81 -8.14 3.85
C SER A 90 4.37 -8.39 3.39
N ILE A 91 3.86 -9.61 3.51
CA ILE A 91 2.47 -9.94 3.13
C ILE A 91 1.47 -9.26 4.06
N ILE A 92 1.73 -9.22 5.37
CA ILE A 92 0.90 -8.47 6.33
C ILE A 92 0.86 -6.98 5.97
N GLY A 93 2.03 -6.40 5.68
CA GLY A 93 2.16 -5.01 5.25
C GLY A 93 1.35 -4.72 3.99
N ILE A 94 1.55 -5.51 2.94
CA ILE A 94 0.79 -5.40 1.69
C ILE A 94 -0.71 -5.57 1.94
N GLY A 95 -1.12 -6.50 2.82
CA GLY A 95 -2.51 -6.73 3.20
C GLY A 95 -3.16 -5.50 3.84
N ALA A 96 -2.48 -4.86 4.79
CA ALA A 96 -2.96 -3.64 5.43
C ALA A 96 -3.09 -2.49 4.42
N ILE A 97 -2.11 -2.32 3.52
CA ILE A 97 -2.14 -1.27 2.49
C ILE A 97 -3.30 -1.51 1.52
N LYS A 98 -3.53 -2.75 1.08
CA LYS A 98 -4.70 -3.12 0.28
C LYS A 98 -6.01 -2.76 0.97
N ALA A 99 -6.10 -2.97 2.29
CA ALA A 99 -7.28 -2.60 3.06
C ALA A 99 -7.49 -1.08 3.08
N ILE A 100 -6.42 -0.29 3.27
CA ILE A 100 -6.48 1.18 3.22
C ILE A 100 -6.99 1.65 1.84
N LEU A 101 -6.43 1.11 0.76
CA LEU A 101 -6.86 1.44 -0.59
C LEU A 101 -8.32 1.05 -0.87
N LEU A 102 -8.76 -0.12 -0.38
CA LEU A 102 -10.15 -0.55 -0.50
C LEU A 102 -11.09 0.36 0.26
N ILE A 103 -10.79 0.68 1.52
CA ILE A 103 -11.63 1.55 2.35
C ILE A 103 -11.85 2.89 1.63
N ARG A 104 -10.79 3.43 1.04
CA ARG A 104 -10.88 4.68 0.25
C ARG A 104 -11.83 4.56 -0.93
N VAL A 105 -11.70 3.52 -1.77
CA VAL A 105 -12.60 3.33 -2.91
C VAL A 105 -14.03 3.04 -2.44
N TRP A 106 -14.20 2.32 -1.33
CA TRP A 106 -15.52 2.04 -0.75
C TRP A 106 -16.26 3.32 -0.35
N PHE A 107 -15.55 4.31 0.20
CA PHE A 107 -16.12 5.63 0.52
C PHE A 107 -16.46 6.45 -0.74
N LEU A 108 -15.73 6.24 -1.83
CA LEU A 108 -15.96 6.94 -3.09
C LEU A 108 -17.32 6.59 -3.73
N PHE A 109 -17.89 5.42 -3.42
CA PHE A 109 -19.17 4.95 -3.97
C PHE A 109 -20.30 4.87 -2.91
N PRO A 110 -20.79 5.99 -2.34
CA PRO A 110 -21.84 5.96 -1.31
C PRO A 110 -23.17 5.37 -1.76
N GLY A 111 -23.56 5.60 -3.03
CA GLY A 111 -24.87 5.22 -3.55
C GLY A 111 -24.99 3.79 -4.06
N ASN A 112 -23.88 3.11 -4.39
CA ASN A 112 -23.92 1.82 -5.07
C ASN A 112 -23.48 0.66 -4.16
N LYS A 113 -24.46 0.04 -3.47
CA LYS A 113 -24.23 -1.10 -2.56
C LYS A 113 -23.64 -2.32 -3.29
N ALA A 114 -23.95 -2.51 -4.57
CA ALA A 114 -23.42 -3.64 -5.35
C ALA A 114 -21.91 -3.50 -5.56
N VAL A 115 -21.44 -2.31 -5.95
CA VAL A 115 -20.00 -2.02 -6.10
C VAL A 115 -19.26 -2.22 -4.79
N ARG A 116 -19.82 -1.73 -3.67
CA ARG A 116 -19.22 -1.89 -2.34
C ARG A 116 -19.09 -3.35 -1.94
N SER A 117 -20.16 -4.13 -2.12
CA SER A 117 -20.15 -5.57 -1.83
C SER A 117 -19.12 -6.30 -2.68
N PHE A 118 -19.07 -5.98 -3.99
CA PHE A 118 -18.10 -6.54 -4.92
C PHE A 118 -16.64 -6.25 -4.49
N LEU A 119 -16.32 -5.02 -4.11
CA LEU A 119 -14.97 -4.64 -3.67
C LEU A 119 -14.52 -5.41 -2.43
N VAL A 120 -15.40 -5.52 -1.42
CA VAL A 120 -15.12 -6.27 -0.19
C VAL A 120 -14.92 -7.76 -0.51
N LEU A 121 -15.79 -8.34 -1.35
CA LEU A 121 -15.65 -9.74 -1.76
C LEU A 121 -14.36 -9.99 -2.55
N ALA A 122 -14.01 -9.10 -3.48
CA ALA A 122 -12.77 -9.18 -4.25
C ALA A 122 -11.53 -9.07 -3.36
N PHE A 123 -11.57 -8.24 -2.32
CA PHE A 123 -10.48 -8.16 -1.35
C PHE A 123 -10.37 -9.40 -0.48
N LEU A 124 -11.48 -9.90 0.07
CA LEU A 124 -11.48 -11.10 0.90
C LEU A 124 -10.99 -12.33 0.12
N THR A 125 -11.46 -12.50 -1.11
CA THR A 125 -10.98 -13.57 -1.99
C THR A 125 -9.49 -13.43 -2.29
N SER A 126 -9.03 -12.23 -2.66
CA SER A 126 -7.60 -11.95 -2.89
C SER A 126 -6.73 -12.24 -1.66
N LEU A 127 -7.21 -11.85 -0.47
CA LEU A 127 -6.51 -12.04 0.80
C LEU A 127 -6.39 -13.53 1.14
N VAL A 128 -7.51 -14.26 1.10
CA VAL A 128 -7.55 -15.71 1.39
C VAL A 128 -6.69 -16.49 0.40
N THR A 129 -6.80 -16.21 -0.90
CA THR A 129 -5.95 -16.87 -1.90
C THR A 129 -4.47 -16.59 -1.68
N THR A 130 -4.10 -15.35 -1.33
CA THR A 130 -2.70 -15.00 -1.03
C THR A 130 -2.17 -15.77 0.19
N PHE A 131 -2.97 -15.88 1.26
CA PHE A 131 -2.57 -16.63 2.46
C PHE A 131 -2.42 -18.14 2.19
N ILE A 132 -3.33 -18.75 1.45
CA ILE A 132 -3.26 -20.17 1.09
C ILE A 132 -1.98 -20.45 0.28
N LEU A 133 -1.70 -19.61 -0.72
CA LEU A 133 -0.50 -19.76 -1.55
C LEU A 133 0.79 -19.51 -0.76
N LEU A 134 0.78 -18.57 0.19
CA LEU A 134 1.90 -18.33 1.08
C LEU A 134 2.15 -19.54 1.98
N TYR A 135 1.11 -20.10 2.58
CA TYR A 135 1.21 -21.28 3.44
C TYR A 135 1.83 -22.48 2.70
N ASP A 136 1.35 -22.79 1.50
CA ASP A 136 1.94 -23.84 0.67
C ASP A 136 3.40 -23.51 0.28
N SER A 137 3.69 -22.24 -0.03
CA SER A 137 5.04 -21.79 -0.37
C SER A 137 6.02 -21.96 0.80
N VAL A 138 5.65 -21.52 2.01
CA VAL A 138 6.51 -21.60 3.20
C VAL A 138 6.83 -23.05 3.55
N ASN A 139 5.86 -23.95 3.46
CA ASN A 139 6.04 -25.38 3.73
C ASN A 139 6.92 -26.08 2.69
N ARG A 140 7.01 -25.54 1.47
CA ARG A 140 7.85 -26.07 0.38
C ARG A 140 9.23 -25.41 0.29
N VAL A 141 9.48 -24.32 1.02
CA VAL A 141 10.78 -23.64 0.98
C VAL A 141 11.83 -24.50 1.67
N GLN A 142 12.85 -24.90 0.91
CA GLN A 142 14.06 -25.52 1.43
C GLN A 142 15.12 -24.44 1.64
N ILE A 143 15.56 -24.28 2.89
CA ILE A 143 16.69 -23.41 3.24
C ILE A 143 17.96 -24.14 2.80
N LEU A 144 18.71 -23.58 1.86
CA LEU A 144 20.02 -24.11 1.53
C LEU A 144 20.99 -23.64 2.61
N THR A 145 21.32 -24.52 3.54
CA THR A 145 22.43 -24.29 4.46
C THR A 145 23.74 -24.30 3.68
N PRO A 146 24.67 -23.37 3.95
CA PRO A 146 25.99 -23.42 3.34
C PRO A 146 26.67 -24.74 3.72
N LEU A 147 27.20 -25.46 2.74
CA LEU A 147 27.98 -26.67 2.96
C LEU A 147 29.18 -26.32 3.85
N LYS A 148 29.42 -27.13 4.90
CA LYS A 148 30.64 -27.08 5.71
C LYS A 148 31.85 -27.18 4.77
N GLY A 149 32.53 -26.06 4.51
CA GLY A 149 33.72 -26.02 3.66
C GLY A 149 33.64 -25.11 2.41
N ASP A 150 32.53 -24.45 2.13
CA ASP A 150 32.47 -23.46 1.04
C ASP A 150 33.16 -22.15 1.46
N THR A 151 34.37 -21.90 0.95
CA THR A 151 35.19 -20.70 1.17
C THR A 151 34.67 -19.47 0.41
N SER A 152 33.57 -19.60 -0.34
CA SER A 152 32.90 -18.47 -0.99
C SER A 152 32.25 -17.56 0.06
N ARG A 153 32.87 -16.41 0.38
CA ARG A 153 32.30 -15.32 1.21
C ARG A 153 31.08 -14.64 0.55
N ILE A 154 30.05 -15.40 0.20
CA ILE A 154 28.79 -14.86 -0.30
C ILE A 154 27.89 -14.63 0.92
N ILE A 155 27.80 -13.37 1.35
CA ILE A 155 27.03 -12.94 2.53
C ILE A 155 25.53 -12.95 2.19
N GLY A 156 24.75 -13.86 2.79
CA GLY A 156 23.29 -13.88 2.70
C GLY A 156 22.64 -15.25 2.87
N CYS A 157 21.33 -15.29 3.09
CA CYS A 157 20.55 -16.53 3.15
C CYS A 157 20.17 -17.01 1.74
N ARG A 158 20.42 -18.29 1.44
CA ARG A 158 20.06 -18.92 0.16
C ARG A 158 18.81 -19.78 0.35
N THR A 159 17.78 -19.54 -0.46
CA THR A 159 16.56 -20.35 -0.47
C THR A 159 16.25 -20.84 -1.88
N LYS A 160 15.76 -22.07 -1.98
CA LYS A 160 15.26 -22.58 -3.27
C LYS A 160 13.87 -22.02 -3.49
N ARG A 161 13.67 -21.35 -4.63
CA ARG A 161 12.36 -20.87 -5.07
C ARG A 161 11.40 -22.06 -5.28
N PRO A 162 10.20 -22.05 -4.68
CA PRO A 162 9.16 -23.03 -4.99
C PRO A 162 8.72 -22.92 -6.47
N PRO A 163 8.41 -24.04 -7.15
CA PRO A 163 7.76 -23.97 -8.45
C PRO A 163 6.44 -23.19 -8.33
N GLN A 164 6.11 -22.39 -9.35
CA GLN A 164 4.85 -21.61 -9.42
C GLN A 164 4.65 -20.49 -8.37
N PHE A 165 5.72 -20.04 -7.70
CA PHE A 165 5.66 -18.92 -6.73
C PHE A 165 4.98 -17.66 -7.28
N TRP A 166 5.08 -17.40 -8.59
CA TRP A 166 4.44 -16.25 -9.25
C TRP A 166 2.92 -16.13 -9.02
N ARG A 167 2.23 -17.25 -8.72
CA ARG A 167 0.79 -17.27 -8.47
C ARG A 167 0.36 -16.40 -7.29
N ILE A 168 1.25 -16.15 -6.32
CA ILE A 168 0.96 -15.31 -5.16
C ILE A 168 0.67 -13.84 -5.53
N TYR A 169 1.24 -13.36 -6.64
CA TYR A 169 1.10 -11.98 -7.08
C TYR A 169 -0.15 -11.76 -7.93
N LEU A 170 -0.72 -12.81 -8.54
CA LEU A 170 -1.87 -12.71 -9.44
C LEU A 170 -3.13 -12.15 -8.75
N PRO A 171 -3.58 -12.64 -7.58
CA PRO A 171 -4.73 -12.06 -6.88
C PRO A 171 -4.50 -10.60 -6.48
N THR A 172 -3.23 -10.25 -6.20
CA THR A 172 -2.84 -8.88 -5.84
C THR A 172 -2.93 -7.94 -7.03
N LEU A 173 -2.46 -8.39 -8.21
CA LEU A 173 -2.52 -7.64 -9.46
C LEU A 173 -3.97 -7.40 -9.89
N ILE A 174 -4.82 -8.44 -9.86
CA ILE A 174 -6.23 -8.32 -10.22
C ILE A 174 -6.92 -7.29 -9.32
N LEU A 175 -6.74 -7.39 -8.00
CA LEU A 175 -7.36 -6.46 -7.05
C LEU A 175 -6.90 -5.01 -7.29
N HIS A 176 -5.60 -4.76 -7.47
CA HIS A 176 -5.10 -3.41 -7.74
C HIS A 176 -5.62 -2.85 -9.07
N THR A 177 -5.70 -3.70 -10.10
CA THR A 177 -6.26 -3.32 -11.41
C THR A 177 -7.73 -2.93 -11.26
N CYS A 178 -8.53 -3.74 -10.55
CA CYS A 178 -9.93 -3.43 -10.30
C CYS A 178 -10.09 -2.13 -9.51
N LEU A 179 -9.32 -1.93 -8.43
CA LEU A 179 -9.36 -0.70 -7.64
C LEU A 179 -8.98 0.53 -8.48
N TYR A 180 -7.96 0.41 -9.32
CA TYR A 180 -7.52 1.48 -10.21
C TYR A 180 -8.60 1.82 -11.25
N VAL A 181 -9.11 0.82 -11.97
CA VAL A 181 -10.16 1.01 -12.99
C VAL A 181 -11.40 1.64 -12.38
N MET A 182 -11.83 1.20 -11.20
CA MET A 182 -12.99 1.80 -10.51
C MET A 182 -12.72 3.25 -10.09
N THR A 183 -11.51 3.55 -9.65
CA THR A 183 -11.11 4.92 -9.28
C THR A 183 -11.11 5.84 -10.51
N VAL A 184 -10.56 5.38 -11.63
CA VAL A 184 -10.58 6.12 -12.91
C VAL A 184 -12.00 6.25 -13.44
N TYR A 185 -12.80 5.19 -13.39
CA TYR A 185 -14.20 5.21 -13.80
C TYR A 185 -14.98 6.29 -13.06
N GLN A 186 -14.86 6.36 -11.73
CA GLN A 186 -15.50 7.42 -10.96
C GLN A 186 -14.99 8.80 -11.37
N ALA A 187 -13.69 8.95 -11.61
CA ALA A 187 -13.11 10.23 -12.02
C ALA A 187 -13.71 10.77 -13.31
N LEU A 188 -14.03 9.87 -14.24
CA LEU A 188 -14.63 10.23 -15.51
C LEU A 188 -16.15 10.39 -15.41
N SER A 189 -16.84 9.59 -14.60
CA SER A 189 -18.30 9.61 -14.51
C SER A 189 -18.86 10.78 -13.70
N ASP A 190 -18.16 11.23 -12.65
CA ASP A 190 -18.69 12.20 -11.67
C ASP A 190 -18.38 13.67 -12.02
N ALA A 191 -18.02 13.92 -13.29
CA ALA A 191 -17.67 15.22 -13.84
C ALA A 191 -18.85 16.19 -13.99
N GLU A 192 -20.03 15.93 -13.40
CA GLU A 192 -21.22 16.82 -13.44
C GLU A 192 -21.61 17.55 -12.11
N THR A 193 -21.29 17.06 -10.90
CA THR A 193 -21.77 17.69 -9.62
C THR A 193 -20.81 18.66 -8.87
N ARG A 194 -21.09 19.99 -8.88
CA ARG A 194 -20.15 21.14 -8.69
C ARG A 194 -19.38 21.35 -7.35
N LYS A 195 -19.72 20.74 -6.20
CA LYS A 195 -19.03 21.03 -4.90
C LYS A 195 -18.28 19.85 -4.26
N ARG A 196 -18.83 18.62 -4.27
CA ARG A 196 -18.04 17.39 -3.96
C ARG A 196 -16.93 17.13 -4.98
N LYS A 197 -17.07 17.73 -6.16
CA LYS A 197 -16.11 17.70 -7.26
C LYS A 197 -14.74 18.25 -6.91
N GLU A 198 -14.59 19.33 -6.17
CA GLU A 198 -13.24 19.90 -5.98
C GLU A 198 -12.37 18.99 -5.11
N LEU A 199 -12.93 18.47 -4.01
CA LEU A 199 -12.30 17.45 -3.18
C LEU A 199 -12.05 16.16 -3.98
N CYS A 200 -13.05 15.65 -4.71
CA CYS A 200 -12.89 14.42 -5.51
C CYS A 200 -11.91 14.59 -6.68
N LYS A 201 -11.91 15.73 -7.36
CA LYS A 201 -11.05 16.03 -8.51
C LYS A 201 -9.61 16.22 -8.09
N CYS A 202 -9.36 16.93 -6.98
CA CYS A 202 -8.04 16.99 -6.36
C CYS A 202 -7.57 15.59 -5.99
N LEU A 203 -8.41 14.84 -5.27
CA LEU A 203 -8.11 13.50 -4.78
C LEU A 203 -7.88 12.45 -5.89
N LEU A 204 -8.55 12.60 -7.03
CA LEU A 204 -8.41 11.72 -8.20
C LEU A 204 -7.29 12.15 -9.12
N ARG A 205 -7.05 13.46 -9.30
CA ARG A 205 -5.93 13.98 -10.08
C ARG A 205 -4.60 13.65 -9.39
N ASP A 206 -4.52 13.92 -8.10
CA ASP A 206 -3.30 13.74 -7.34
C ASP A 206 -3.14 12.27 -6.96
N GLY A 207 -4.23 11.59 -6.56
CA GLY A 207 -4.21 10.16 -6.25
C GLY A 207 -4.03 9.25 -7.46
N GLY A 208 -4.55 9.61 -8.64
CA GLY A 208 -4.52 8.79 -9.85
C GLY A 208 -3.10 8.52 -10.35
N MET A 209 -2.22 9.53 -10.29
CA MET A 209 -0.81 9.37 -10.63
C MET A 209 -0.11 8.40 -9.68
N PHE A 210 -0.33 8.52 -8.37
CA PHE A 210 0.23 7.59 -7.38
C PHE A 210 -0.31 6.17 -7.55
N TYR A 211 -1.60 6.00 -7.87
CA TYR A 211 -2.15 4.68 -8.19
C TYR A 211 -1.54 4.07 -9.45
N PHE A 212 -1.26 4.88 -10.47
CA PHE A 212 -0.59 4.41 -11.67
C PHE A 212 0.82 3.90 -11.37
N ILE A 213 1.60 4.63 -10.55
CA ILE A 213 2.92 4.18 -10.08
C ILE A 213 2.81 2.83 -9.36
N VAL A 214 1.85 2.69 -8.43
CA VAL A 214 1.59 1.43 -7.72
C VAL A 214 1.23 0.31 -8.70
N MET A 215 0.37 0.57 -9.68
CA MET A 215 -0.03 -0.41 -10.68
C MET A 215 1.17 -0.87 -11.53
N CYS A 216 2.05 0.05 -11.93
CA CYS A 216 3.30 -0.28 -12.62
C CYS A 216 4.23 -1.12 -11.74
N SER A 217 4.38 -0.79 -10.46
CA SER A 217 5.19 -1.56 -9.50
C SER A 217 4.67 -2.98 -9.32
N VAL A 218 3.36 -3.15 -9.09
CA VAL A 218 2.72 -4.46 -8.94
C VAL A 218 2.78 -5.25 -10.25
N GLY A 219 2.60 -4.59 -11.40
CA GLY A 219 2.74 -5.17 -12.73
C GLY A 219 4.16 -5.68 -12.98
N PHE A 220 5.19 -4.87 -12.67
CA PHE A 220 6.59 -5.25 -12.78
C PHE A 220 6.90 -6.49 -11.93
N THR A 221 6.50 -6.51 -10.65
CA THR A 221 6.71 -7.67 -9.78
C THR A 221 5.97 -8.91 -10.29
N SER A 222 4.74 -8.77 -10.79
CA SER A 222 3.94 -9.89 -11.28
C SER A 222 4.53 -10.49 -12.56
N ILE A 223 4.86 -9.66 -13.54
CA ILE A 223 5.47 -10.06 -14.81
C ILE A 223 6.88 -10.61 -14.57
N GLY A 224 7.69 -9.93 -13.78
CA GLY A 224 9.04 -10.38 -13.44
C GLY A 224 9.03 -11.73 -12.73
N SER A 225 8.07 -11.97 -11.83
CA SER A 225 7.90 -13.26 -11.15
C SER A 225 7.52 -14.39 -12.12
N PHE A 226 6.80 -14.08 -13.21
CA PHE A 226 6.44 -15.05 -14.26
C PHE A 226 7.63 -15.44 -15.14
N LEU A 227 8.60 -14.53 -15.36
CA LEU A 227 9.78 -14.73 -16.20
C LEU A 227 10.84 -15.65 -15.56
N VAL A 228 10.49 -16.92 -15.34
CA VAL A 228 11.37 -17.93 -14.71
C VAL A 228 12.65 -18.19 -15.51
N GLY A 229 12.61 -18.02 -16.83
CA GLY A 229 13.77 -18.22 -17.72
C GLY A 229 14.86 -17.16 -17.60
N SER A 230 14.59 -16.04 -16.94
CA SER A 230 15.53 -14.92 -16.82
C SER A 230 15.76 -14.56 -15.35
N PRO A 231 16.67 -15.27 -14.65
CA PRO A 231 16.92 -15.04 -13.21
C PRO A 231 17.35 -13.61 -12.89
N ARG A 232 17.94 -12.88 -13.87
CA ARG A 232 18.30 -11.46 -13.73
C ARG A 232 17.12 -10.55 -13.39
N ILE A 233 15.93 -10.84 -13.93
CA ILE A 233 14.70 -10.05 -13.71
C ILE A 233 13.83 -10.70 -12.62
N ASN A 234 13.77 -12.03 -12.61
CA ASN A 234 12.92 -12.78 -11.70
C ASN A 234 13.30 -12.58 -10.22
N ILE A 235 14.60 -12.64 -9.91
CA ILE A 235 15.11 -12.51 -8.55
C ILE A 235 14.79 -11.12 -7.97
N PRO A 236 15.16 -9.99 -8.62
CA PRO A 236 14.82 -8.68 -8.07
C PRO A 236 13.31 -8.44 -8.03
N ALA A 237 12.53 -8.96 -8.96
CA ALA A 237 11.07 -8.83 -8.91
C ALA A 237 10.43 -9.46 -7.66
N ILE A 238 10.95 -10.62 -7.21
CA ILE A 238 10.40 -11.37 -6.07
C ILE A 238 10.95 -10.88 -4.73
N PHE A 239 12.27 -10.64 -4.66
CA PHE A 239 12.97 -10.43 -3.39
C PHE A 239 13.15 -8.97 -3.00
N SER A 240 12.80 -8.01 -3.87
CA SER A 240 12.83 -6.59 -3.53
C SER A 240 11.50 -6.11 -2.93
N PRO A 241 11.53 -5.11 -2.02
CA PRO A 241 10.32 -4.56 -1.41
C PRO A 241 9.60 -3.54 -2.31
N ILE A 242 9.74 -3.61 -3.65
CA ILE A 242 9.18 -2.62 -4.60
C ILE A 242 7.71 -2.37 -4.33
N VAL A 243 6.89 -3.43 -4.26
CA VAL A 243 5.45 -3.29 -4.05
C VAL A 243 5.13 -2.68 -2.68
N LEU A 244 5.76 -3.17 -1.62
CA LEU A 244 5.50 -2.70 -0.26
C LEU A 244 5.88 -1.22 -0.09
N SER A 245 7.10 -0.85 -0.48
CA SER A 245 7.61 0.52 -0.35
C SER A 245 6.86 1.51 -1.23
N THR A 246 6.67 1.22 -2.52
CA THR A 246 6.01 2.17 -3.43
C THR A 246 4.53 2.37 -3.08
N THR A 247 3.82 1.31 -2.68
CA THR A 247 2.41 1.43 -2.28
C THR A 247 2.26 2.15 -0.95
N SER A 248 3.18 1.94 0.00
CA SER A 248 3.19 2.68 1.27
C SER A 248 3.41 4.17 1.03
N LEU A 249 4.41 4.56 0.23
CA LEU A 249 4.70 5.95 -0.11
C LEU A 249 3.52 6.63 -0.80
N ALA A 250 2.97 5.98 -1.83
CA ALA A 250 1.78 6.45 -2.52
C ALA A 250 0.61 6.68 -1.54
N THR A 251 0.36 5.70 -0.66
CA THR A 251 -0.73 5.76 0.32
C THR A 251 -0.51 6.90 1.33
N THR A 252 0.72 7.09 1.81
CA THR A 252 1.08 8.19 2.72
C THR A 252 0.82 9.55 2.09
N ARG A 253 1.28 9.78 0.86
CA ARG A 253 1.07 11.05 0.13
C ARG A 253 -0.42 11.34 -0.10
N ILE A 254 -1.16 10.30 -0.46
CA ILE A 254 -2.62 10.37 -0.60
C ILE A 254 -3.28 10.77 0.73
N MET A 255 -2.86 10.17 1.85
CA MET A 255 -3.44 10.44 3.17
C MET A 255 -3.18 11.89 3.61
N PHE A 256 -2.00 12.44 3.30
CA PHE A 256 -1.72 13.86 3.53
C PHE A 256 -2.60 14.77 2.70
N SER A 257 -2.67 14.55 1.39
CA SER A 257 -3.54 15.34 0.50
C SER A 257 -5.00 15.32 0.95
N LEU A 258 -5.51 14.15 1.38
CA LEU A 258 -6.86 14.01 1.90
C LEU A 258 -7.07 14.81 3.20
N ARG A 259 -6.15 14.70 4.15
CA ARG A 259 -6.23 15.41 5.44
C ARG A 259 -6.14 16.93 5.27
N ALA A 260 -5.15 17.39 4.49
CA ALA A 260 -4.97 18.81 4.19
C ALA A 260 -6.23 19.41 3.55
N THR A 261 -6.82 18.71 2.58
CA THR A 261 -8.03 19.21 1.92
C THR A 261 -9.25 19.19 2.87
N THR A 262 -9.37 18.18 3.73
CA THR A 262 -10.46 18.12 4.71
C THR A 262 -10.38 19.26 5.72
N ASN A 263 -9.18 19.61 6.18
CA ASN A 263 -8.96 20.72 7.10
C ASN A 263 -9.29 22.07 6.45
N ASN A 264 -8.87 22.29 5.19
CA ASN A 264 -9.19 23.52 4.47
C ASN A 264 -10.70 23.70 4.26
N VAL A 265 -11.41 22.64 3.87
CA VAL A 265 -12.86 22.69 3.70
C VAL A 265 -13.58 22.91 5.03
N GLY A 266 -13.08 22.33 6.13
CA GLY A 266 -13.60 22.59 7.48
C GLY A 266 -13.49 24.06 7.86
N ASN A 267 -12.31 24.65 7.65
CA ASN A 267 -12.04 26.06 7.92
C ASN A 267 -12.91 26.98 7.05
N ASP A 268 -13.08 26.68 5.76
CA ASP A 268 -13.96 27.45 4.87
C ASP A 268 -15.42 27.44 5.34
N PHE A 269 -15.88 26.29 5.87
CA PHE A 269 -17.23 26.15 6.41
C PHE A 269 -17.39 26.93 7.72
N GLU A 270 -16.37 26.92 8.57
CA GLU A 270 -16.35 27.70 9.82
C GLU A 270 -16.37 29.20 9.51
N VAL A 271 -15.49 29.68 8.62
CA VAL A 271 -15.46 31.08 8.16
C VAL A 271 -16.79 31.49 7.53
N MET A 272 -17.39 30.63 6.71
CA MET A 272 -18.71 30.89 6.12
C MET A 272 -19.81 30.95 7.18
N SER A 273 -19.78 30.08 8.20
CA SER A 273 -20.75 30.08 9.29
C SER A 273 -20.63 31.31 10.20
N LEU A 274 -19.42 31.84 10.38
CA LEU A 274 -19.15 33.07 11.13
C LEU A 274 -19.56 34.34 10.38
N GLN A 275 -19.63 34.28 9.05
CA GLN A 275 -20.02 35.41 8.20
C GLN A 275 -21.53 35.51 7.95
N VAL A 276 -22.33 34.52 8.34
CA VAL A 276 -23.80 34.61 8.25
C VAL A 276 -24.30 35.42 9.46
N PRO A 277 -24.87 36.63 9.26
CA PRO A 277 -25.56 37.33 10.34
C PRO A 277 -26.74 36.46 10.78
N GLN A 278 -26.88 36.22 12.08
CA GLN A 278 -28.06 35.55 12.65
C GLN A 278 -29.32 36.39 12.40
N SER A 279 -29.91 36.29 11.22
CA SER A 279 -31.23 36.84 10.94
C SER A 279 -32.16 35.70 10.53
N HIS A 280 -33.11 35.43 11.43
CA HIS A 280 -34.30 34.59 11.31
C HIS A 280 -34.15 33.09 11.57
N ALA A 281 -34.54 32.75 12.80
CA ALA A 281 -35.04 31.46 13.23
C ALA A 281 -36.22 30.98 12.37
N GLY A 282 -36.25 29.68 12.08
CA GLY A 282 -37.47 29.01 11.61
C GLY A 282 -37.24 27.75 10.78
N MET A 283 -37.60 26.61 11.37
CA MET A 283 -38.11 25.40 10.73
C MET A 283 -37.15 24.28 10.26
N ASN A 284 -37.30 23.18 11.01
CA ASN A 284 -37.59 21.81 10.57
C ASN A 284 -36.44 20.80 10.58
N LYS A 285 -36.43 20.03 11.68
CA LYS A 285 -35.62 18.85 11.95
C LYS A 285 -36.07 17.71 11.04
N ARG A 286 -35.27 17.33 10.05
CA ARG A 286 -35.40 16.05 9.35
C ARG A 286 -34.10 15.24 9.44
N ARG A 287 -34.29 13.99 9.82
CA ARG A 287 -33.35 12.96 10.24
C ARG A 287 -32.93 12.13 9.02
N ASP A 288 -31.62 11.93 8.82
CA ASP A 288 -30.98 10.73 8.21
C ASP A 288 -29.45 10.96 8.23
N SER A 289 -28.63 10.20 8.96
CA SER A 289 -28.19 8.81 8.77
C SER A 289 -26.74 8.75 8.26
N THR A 290 -25.95 7.85 8.86
CA THR A 290 -24.54 7.49 8.62
C THR A 290 -23.45 8.33 9.30
N ASP A 291 -23.20 7.99 10.56
CA ASP A 291 -21.97 8.31 11.30
C ASP A 291 -20.73 7.82 10.53
N SER A 292 -19.91 8.76 10.09
CA SER A 292 -18.60 8.51 9.51
C SER A 292 -17.57 8.31 10.62
N ILE A 293 -16.81 7.21 10.51
CA ILE A 293 -15.69 6.79 11.37
C ILE A 293 -14.52 7.80 11.44
N TRP A 294 -14.65 8.94 10.76
CA TRP A 294 -13.81 10.13 10.92
C TRP A 294 -14.56 11.17 11.75
N GLY A 295 -14.86 10.80 13.00
CA GLY A 295 -15.68 11.60 13.90
C GLY A 295 -15.24 13.06 13.98
N THR A 296 -15.98 13.92 13.30
CA THR A 296 -16.41 15.21 13.84
C THR A 296 -17.60 14.93 14.74
N ASN A 297 -17.43 15.13 16.05
CA ASN A 297 -18.43 15.35 17.11
C ASN A 297 -17.65 15.25 18.43
N THR A 298 -17.62 16.21 19.35
CA THR A 298 -18.65 17.17 19.79
C THR A 298 -17.98 18.37 20.48
N ILE A 299 -18.10 19.56 19.90
CA ILE A 299 -18.19 20.82 20.67
C ILE A 299 -19.68 21.11 20.80
N PHE A 300 -20.11 21.62 21.95
CA PHE A 300 -21.50 21.86 22.41
C PHE A 300 -22.16 20.74 23.23
N GLN A 301 -21.69 20.58 24.47
CA GLN A 301 -22.57 20.45 25.65
C GLN A 301 -21.79 20.69 26.94
N ALA A 302 -21.64 21.94 27.35
CA ALA A 302 -21.47 22.38 28.75
C ALA A 302 -21.43 23.91 28.80
N ASP A 303 -22.57 24.53 28.53
CA ASP A 303 -22.91 25.85 29.11
C ASP A 303 -24.43 25.85 29.26
N GLU A 304 -24.90 25.34 30.40
CA GLU A 304 -26.23 25.64 30.89
C GLU A 304 -26.09 26.09 32.36
N GLU A 305 -26.13 27.41 32.49
CA GLU A 305 -26.72 28.21 33.57
C GLU A 305 -26.92 27.55 34.95
N LYS A 306 -26.30 28.14 35.97
CA LYS A 306 -27.08 28.66 37.12
C LYS A 306 -26.49 29.99 37.62
N GLY A 307 -27.19 31.07 37.28
CA GLY A 307 -27.13 32.33 38.02
C GLY A 307 -28.10 32.33 39.20
N SER A 308 -27.64 32.88 40.33
CA SER A 308 -28.33 33.72 41.32
C SER A 308 -29.83 33.49 41.60
N THR A 309 -30.18 33.08 42.83
CA THR A 309 -30.96 33.85 43.83
C THR A 309 -31.39 32.93 44.99
N GLY A 310 -31.08 33.33 46.23
CA GLY A 310 -31.45 32.61 47.46
C GLY A 310 -30.31 32.52 48.46
#